data_AF-A0A2D4P0B1-F1
#
_entry.id   AF-A0A2D4P0B1-F1
#
_cell.length_a   1.000
_cell.length_b   1.000
_cell.length_c   1.000
_cell.angle_alpha   90.00
_cell.angle_beta   90.00
_cell.angle_gamma   90.00
#
_symmetry.space_group_name_H-M   'P 1'
#
loop_
_entity.id
_entity.type
_entity.pdbx_description
1 polymer ?
#
loop_
_entity_poly.entity_id
_entity_poly.type
_entity_poly.pdbx_seq_one_letter_code
_entity_poly.pdbx_strand_id
1 'polypeptide(L)'
;YVEDCIAQKYPLIKILRLVCLQSVCNSGLKQKVLDHYKREILQTYGYEHILTLNNLEKAGLLKPQVGSRNNYPTIRKTLRLWMDDVNEQNPNDISYVYSGYAPLSVRLAQLLARPGWRSIEEVLKILPGPHFEERQQLPTGLQKKRQHG
;
A
#
# COMPACT_ATOMS: atom_id res chain seq x y z
N TYR A 1 14.26 0.30 17.72
CA TYR A 1 14.41 -0.77 16.71
C TYR A 1 15.03 -0.31 15.40
N VAL A 2 14.41 0.61 14.62
CA VAL A 2 14.99 1.04 13.32
C VAL A 2 16.36 1.70 13.53
N GLU A 3 16.47 2.59 14.51
CA GLU A 3 17.74 3.21 14.93
C GLU A 3 18.78 2.16 15.32
N ASP A 4 18.39 1.16 16.12
CA ASP A 4 19.29 0.06 16.51
C ASP A 4 19.78 -0.75 15.28
N CYS A 5 18.90 -1.00 14.30
CA CYS A 5 19.28 -1.67 13.05
C CYS A 5 20.30 -0.85 12.26
N ILE A 6 20.15 0.48 12.24
CA ILE A 6 21.11 1.39 11.60
C ILE A 6 22.43 1.35 12.37
N ALA A 7 22.42 1.55 13.69
CA ALA A 7 23.60 1.55 14.53
C ALA A 7 24.40 0.23 14.43
N GLN A 8 23.71 -0.90 14.32
CA GLN A 8 24.31 -2.23 14.15
C GLN A 8 24.60 -2.58 12.67
N LYS A 9 24.45 -1.64 11.73
CA LYS A 9 24.75 -1.80 10.30
C LYS A 9 24.04 -2.98 9.64
N TYR A 10 22.76 -3.20 9.96
CA TYR A 10 21.94 -4.21 9.28
C TYR A 10 21.84 -3.90 7.77
N PRO A 11 21.48 -4.86 6.91
CA PRO A 11 21.37 -4.61 5.48
C PRO A 11 20.49 -3.40 5.15
N LEU A 12 21.02 -2.44 4.38
CA LEU A 12 20.36 -1.17 4.10
C LEU A 12 18.92 -1.35 3.56
N ILE A 13 18.71 -2.31 2.67
CA ILE A 13 17.40 -2.60 2.07
C ILE A 13 16.34 -2.94 3.14
N LYS A 14 16.71 -3.61 4.24
CA LYS A 14 15.80 -3.89 5.36
C LYS A 14 15.34 -2.59 6.01
N ILE A 15 16.28 -1.68 6.28
CA ILE A 15 15.99 -0.38 6.91
C ILE A 15 15.14 0.48 5.98
N LEU A 16 15.51 0.57 4.69
CA LEU A 16 14.74 1.31 3.70
C LEU A 16 13.30 0.80 3.60
N ARG A 17 13.08 -0.52 3.61
CA ARG A 17 11.73 -1.11 3.64
C ARG A 17 10.94 -0.69 4.88
N LEU A 18 11.55 -0.68 6.06
CA LEU A 18 10.89 -0.29 7.31
C LEU A 18 10.49 1.19 7.32
N VAL A 19 11.40 2.10 6.93
CA VAL A 19 11.11 3.54 6.91
C VAL A 19 10.13 3.91 5.80
N CYS A 20 10.18 3.23 4.65
CA CYS A 20 9.19 3.39 3.59
C CYS A 20 7.81 2.89 4.03
N LEU A 21 7.74 1.73 4.70
CA LEU A 21 6.49 1.22 5.25
C LEU A 21 5.88 2.21 6.26
N GLN A 22 6.70 2.74 7.18
CA GLN A 22 6.28 3.76 8.14
C GLN A 22 5.75 5.02 7.43
N SER A 23 6.47 5.50 6.40
CA SER A 23 6.06 6.64 5.58
C SER A 23 4.73 6.38 4.87
N VAL A 24 4.57 5.25 4.20
CA VAL A 24 3.33 4.90 3.48
C VAL A 24 2.13 4.80 4.43
N CYS A 25 2.28 4.14 5.59
CA CYS A 25 1.22 4.03 6.58
C CYS A 25 0.84 5.38 7.23
N ASN A 26 1.73 6.37 7.17
CA ASN A 26 1.54 7.70 7.75
C ASN A 26 1.22 8.80 6.71
N SER A 27 1.13 8.45 5.42
CA SER A 27 1.03 9.45 4.34
C SER A 27 2.22 10.42 4.31
N GLY A 28 3.42 9.91 4.61
CA GLY A 28 4.67 10.65 4.77
C GLY A 28 5.12 10.74 6.23
N LEU A 29 6.31 11.30 6.46
CA LEU A 29 6.87 11.51 7.80
C LEU A 29 7.02 13.01 8.09
N LYS A 30 6.89 13.40 9.37
CA LYS A 30 7.22 14.76 9.80
C LYS A 30 8.66 15.09 9.44
N GLN A 31 8.91 16.32 9.00
CA GLN A 31 10.22 16.76 8.50
C GLN A 31 11.38 16.38 9.44
N LYS A 32 11.25 16.67 10.74
CA LYS A 32 12.27 16.32 11.76
C LYS A 32 12.59 14.82 11.82
N VAL A 33 11.59 13.96 11.66
CA VAL A 33 11.76 12.49 11.69
C VAL A 33 12.41 12.01 10.39
N LEU A 34 11.96 12.55 9.25
CA LEU A 34 12.51 12.23 7.94
C LEU A 34 14.00 12.61 7.86
N ASP A 35 14.35 13.83 8.27
CA ASP A 35 15.72 14.33 8.25
C ASP A 35 16.63 13.55 9.19
N HIS A 36 16.10 13.10 10.33
CA HIS A 36 16.81 12.21 11.22
C HIS A 36 17.16 10.88 10.52
N TYR A 37 16.18 10.17 9.95
CA TYR A 37 16.48 8.92 9.24
C TYR A 37 17.42 9.12 8.04
N LYS A 38 17.22 10.18 7.25
CA LYS A 38 18.11 10.50 6.12
C LYS A 38 19.56 10.69 6.59
N ARG A 39 19.78 11.45 7.67
CA ARG A 39 21.11 11.68 8.24
C ARG A 39 21.75 10.38 8.74
N GLU A 40 21.04 9.60 9.56
CA GLU A 40 21.57 8.34 10.12
C GLU A 40 21.93 7.33 9.02
N ILE A 41 21.08 7.23 7.98
CA ILE A 41 21.34 6.35 6.83
C ILE A 41 22.59 6.80 6.07
N LEU A 42 22.71 8.09 5.73
CA LEU A 42 23.85 8.59 4.95
C LEU A 42 25.17 8.47 5.73
N GLN A 43 25.16 8.76 7.04
CA GLN A 43 26.35 8.65 7.88
C GLN A 43 26.80 7.20 8.06
N THR A 44 25.86 6.25 8.11
CA THR A 44 26.17 4.83 8.38
C THR A 44 26.52 4.06 7.11
N TYR A 45 25.82 4.32 6.01
CA TYR A 45 25.87 3.52 4.79
C TYR A 45 26.58 4.20 3.61
N GLY A 46 26.88 5.50 3.70
CA GLY A 46 27.56 6.24 2.65
C GLY A 46 26.68 7.30 1.97
N TYR A 47 27.32 8.38 1.52
CA TYR A 47 26.65 9.55 0.97
C TYR A 47 26.08 9.32 -0.44
N GLU A 48 26.57 8.31 -1.16
CA GLU A 48 26.06 7.87 -2.45
C GLU A 48 24.56 7.53 -2.41
N HIS A 49 24.05 7.11 -1.24
CA HIS A 49 22.65 6.80 -1.03
C HIS A 49 21.73 8.02 -1.00
N ILE A 50 22.26 9.24 -1.12
CA ILE A 50 21.45 10.44 -1.35
C ILE A 50 20.58 10.29 -2.62
N LEU A 51 21.11 9.65 -3.66
CA LEU A 51 20.36 9.34 -4.88
C LEU A 51 19.29 8.28 -4.63
N THR A 52 19.58 7.26 -3.82
CA THR A 52 18.60 6.25 -3.39
C THR A 52 17.44 6.90 -2.65
N LEU A 53 17.71 7.77 -1.69
CA LEU A 53 16.69 8.48 -0.91
C LEU A 53 15.85 9.41 -1.79
N ASN A 54 16.48 10.14 -2.72
CA ASN A 54 15.78 10.97 -3.70
C ASN A 54 14.85 10.14 -4.60
N ASN A 55 15.29 8.96 -5.05
CA ASN A 55 14.46 8.08 -5.87
C ASN A 55 13.26 7.52 -5.09
N LEU A 56 13.44 7.18 -3.81
CA LEU A 56 12.35 6.74 -2.93
C LEU A 56 11.33 7.86 -2.69
N GLU A 57 11.79 9.10 -2.58
CA GLU A 57 10.93 10.27 -2.44
C GLU A 57 10.12 10.53 -3.71
N LYS A 58 10.76 10.49 -4.89
CA LYS A 58 10.08 10.60 -6.19
C LYS A 58 9.06 9.49 -6.42
N ALA A 59 9.34 8.27 -5.95
CA ALA A 59 8.40 7.15 -6.00
C ALA A 59 7.26 7.26 -4.97
N GLY A 60 7.31 8.25 -4.07
CA GLY A 60 6.32 8.45 -3.01
C GLY A 60 6.42 7.46 -1.84
N LEU A 61 7.48 6.66 -1.76
CA LEU A 61 7.69 5.64 -0.73
C LEU A 61 8.23 6.23 0.57
N LEU A 62 9.18 7.16 0.49
CA LEU A 62 9.75 7.87 1.64
C LEU A 62 9.69 9.37 1.39
N LYS A 63 8.66 10.04 1.93
CA LYS A 63 8.36 11.44 1.60
C LYS A 63 8.02 12.27 2.84
N PRO A 64 8.18 13.61 2.78
CA PRO A 64 7.63 14.46 3.81
C PRO A 64 6.10 14.35 3.86
N GLN A 65 5.55 14.44 5.06
CA GLN A 65 4.11 14.52 5.26
C GLN A 65 3.60 15.88 4.77
N VAL A 66 2.71 15.89 3.78
CA VAL A 66 2.10 17.11 3.24
C VAL A 66 0.70 17.26 3.82
N GLY A 67 0.50 18.28 4.66
CA GLY A 67 -0.75 18.50 5.37
C GLY A 67 -0.97 17.56 6.57
N SER A 68 -2.10 17.73 7.26
CA SER A 68 -2.38 17.02 8.52
C SER A 68 -3.09 15.68 8.32
N ARG A 69 -3.72 15.45 7.15
CA ARG A 69 -4.66 14.34 6.97
C ARG A 69 -3.96 13.07 6.45
N ASN A 70 -3.86 12.06 7.31
CA ASN A 70 -3.50 10.70 6.93
C ASN A 70 -4.77 9.92 6.55
N ASN A 71 -4.87 9.47 5.30
CA ASN A 71 -6.03 8.71 4.82
C ASN A 71 -5.93 7.20 5.08
N TYR A 72 -4.72 6.69 5.38
CA TYR A 72 -4.50 5.26 5.58
C TYR A 72 -5.37 4.63 6.68
N PRO A 73 -5.62 5.26 7.85
CA PRO A 73 -6.52 4.70 8.86
C PRO A 73 -7.94 4.47 8.34
N THR A 74 -8.46 5.39 7.53
CA THR A 74 -9.77 5.26 6.88
C THR A 74 -9.77 4.10 5.89
N ILE A 75 -8.76 4.02 5.01
CA ILE A 75 -8.61 2.91 4.04
C ILE A 75 -8.53 1.57 4.78
N ARG A 76 -7.66 1.48 5.79
CA ARG A 76 -7.43 0.28 6.61
C ARG A 76 -8.72 -0.21 7.27
N LYS A 77 -9.49 0.71 7.85
CA LYS A 77 -10.75 0.39 8.54
C LYS A 77 -11.84 -0.03 7.56
N THR A 78 -12.09 0.78 6.53
CA THR A 78 -13.17 0.53 5.56
C THR A 78 -12.96 -0.76 4.78
N LEU A 79 -11.71 -1.06 4.40
CA LEU A 79 -11.38 -2.25 3.62
C LEU A 79 -10.93 -3.45 4.47
N ARG A 80 -10.98 -3.33 5.81
CA ARG A 80 -10.55 -4.37 6.77
C ARG A 80 -9.17 -4.95 6.40
N LEU A 81 -8.18 -4.06 6.28
CA LEU A 81 -6.83 -4.44 5.87
C LEU A 81 -5.99 -5.03 7.02
N TRP A 82 -6.45 -4.93 8.27
CA TRP A 82 -5.76 -5.49 9.43
C TRP A 82 -6.75 -6.26 10.30
N MET A 83 -6.39 -7.48 10.66
CA MET A 83 -7.14 -8.41 11.50
C MET A 83 -6.18 -8.99 12.54
N ASP A 84 -6.54 -8.95 13.83
CA ASP A 84 -5.66 -9.44 14.90
C ASP A 84 -5.71 -10.98 15.04
N ASP A 85 -6.91 -11.57 14.93
CA ASP A 85 -7.14 -13.00 15.18
C ASP A 85 -7.31 -13.79 13.86
N VAL A 86 -6.22 -13.97 13.11
CA VAL A 86 -6.24 -14.74 11.85
C VAL A 86 -5.91 -16.22 12.09
N ASN A 87 -6.76 -17.11 11.58
CA ASN A 87 -6.49 -18.55 11.57
C ASN A 87 -5.62 -18.92 10.35
N GLU A 88 -4.34 -19.21 10.56
CA GLU A 88 -3.42 -19.57 9.48
C GLU A 88 -3.58 -21.02 8.99
N GLN A 89 -4.13 -21.90 9.82
CA GLN A 89 -4.29 -23.33 9.51
C GLN A 89 -5.55 -23.60 8.68
N ASN A 90 -6.64 -22.89 9.00
CA ASN A 90 -7.90 -22.93 8.26
C ASN A 90 -8.35 -21.50 7.95
N PRO A 91 -7.74 -20.85 6.94
CA PRO A 91 -7.94 -19.44 6.68
C PRO A 91 -9.33 -19.15 6.12
N ASN A 92 -9.96 -18.09 6.64
CA ASN A 92 -11.28 -17.59 6.21
C ASN A 92 -11.21 -16.22 5.52
N ASP A 93 -10.04 -15.60 5.47
CA ASP A 93 -9.79 -14.30 4.85
C ASP A 93 -8.38 -14.23 4.28
N ILE A 94 -8.17 -13.40 3.25
CA ILE A 94 -6.88 -13.21 2.57
C ILE A 94 -5.77 -12.61 3.46
N SER A 95 -6.10 -12.10 4.64
CA SER A 95 -5.12 -11.58 5.62
C SER A 95 -4.15 -12.63 6.17
N TYR A 96 -4.44 -13.92 6.03
CA TYR A 96 -3.58 -15.02 6.51
C TYR A 96 -2.17 -14.99 5.91
N VAL A 97 -2.02 -14.50 4.67
CA VAL A 97 -0.73 -14.48 3.97
C VAL A 97 0.30 -13.53 4.59
N TYR A 98 -0.15 -12.60 5.43
CA TYR A 98 0.70 -11.71 6.23
C TYR A 98 0.29 -11.73 7.71
N SER A 99 -0.28 -12.84 8.19
CA SER A 99 -0.63 -13.05 9.60
C SER A 99 -1.46 -11.90 10.21
N GLY A 100 -2.34 -11.29 9.41
CA GLY A 100 -3.16 -10.16 9.85
C GLY A 100 -3.40 -9.09 8.78
N TYR A 101 -2.40 -8.82 7.92
CA TYR A 101 -2.58 -7.82 6.85
C TYR A 101 -3.20 -8.43 5.58
N ALA A 102 -4.39 -7.95 5.20
CA ALA A 102 -4.99 -8.26 3.92
C ALA A 102 -4.41 -7.34 2.82
N PRO A 103 -3.78 -7.89 1.76
CA PRO A 103 -3.19 -7.07 0.70
C PRO A 103 -4.23 -6.20 0.01
N LEU A 104 -4.03 -4.87 0.04
CA LEU A 104 -4.96 -3.89 -0.56
C LEU A 104 -5.32 -4.25 -2.00
N SER A 105 -4.36 -4.60 -2.84
CA SER A 105 -4.58 -4.98 -4.24
C SER A 105 -5.54 -6.16 -4.38
N VAL A 106 -5.35 -7.20 -3.57
CA VAL A 106 -6.21 -8.41 -3.56
C VAL A 106 -7.59 -8.08 -3.00
N ARG A 107 -7.65 -7.23 -1.96
CA ARG A 107 -8.92 -6.76 -1.39
C ARG A 107 -9.74 -5.96 -2.40
N LEU A 108 -9.12 -5.11 -3.21
CA LEU A 108 -9.79 -4.40 -4.30
C LEU A 108 -10.34 -5.35 -5.36
N ALA A 109 -9.58 -6.38 -5.75
CA ALA A 109 -10.05 -7.40 -6.68
C ALA A 109 -11.23 -8.22 -6.11
N GLN A 110 -11.16 -8.60 -4.83
CA GLN A 110 -12.25 -9.30 -4.14
C GLN A 110 -13.53 -8.46 -4.14
N LEU A 111 -13.42 -7.17 -3.80
CA LEU A 111 -14.56 -6.25 -3.73
C LEU A 111 -15.10 -5.89 -5.12
N LEU A 112 -14.27 -5.91 -6.17
CA LEU A 112 -14.73 -5.78 -7.55
C LEU A 112 -15.66 -6.94 -7.91
N ALA A 113 -15.26 -8.17 -7.58
CA ALA A 113 -16.05 -9.35 -7.87
C ALA A 113 -17.38 -9.36 -7.12
N ARG A 114 -17.37 -9.06 -5.81
CA ARG A 114 -18.57 -8.92 -4.97
C ARG A 114 -18.31 -8.00 -3.78
N PRO A 115 -19.18 -7.01 -3.48
CA PRO A 115 -20.45 -6.68 -4.15
C PRO A 115 -20.28 -5.72 -5.35
N GLY A 116 -19.05 -5.35 -5.71
CA GLY A 116 -18.73 -4.34 -6.71
C GLY A 116 -18.18 -3.06 -6.11
N TRP A 117 -17.38 -2.32 -6.89
CA TRP A 117 -16.68 -1.11 -6.45
C TRP A 117 -17.57 0.08 -6.08
N ARG A 118 -18.83 0.09 -6.50
CA ARG A 118 -19.82 1.10 -6.04
C ARG A 118 -19.96 1.14 -4.52
N SER A 119 -19.74 0.02 -3.84
CA SER A 119 -19.81 -0.08 -2.38
C SER A 119 -18.66 0.63 -1.64
N ILE A 120 -17.58 0.98 -2.34
CA ILE A 120 -16.35 1.56 -1.76
C ILE A 120 -15.87 2.82 -2.51
N GLU A 121 -16.77 3.51 -3.20
CA GLU A 121 -16.43 4.64 -4.08
C GLU A 121 -15.63 5.75 -3.36
N GLU A 122 -16.00 6.07 -2.12
CA GLU A 122 -15.29 7.07 -1.30
C GLU A 122 -13.85 6.67 -0.99
N VAL A 123 -13.56 5.37 -0.89
CA VAL A 123 -12.18 4.88 -0.73
C VAL A 123 -11.43 4.91 -2.06
N LEU A 124 -12.10 4.67 -3.19
CA LEU A 124 -11.45 4.75 -4.49
C LEU A 124 -11.03 6.18 -4.84
N LYS A 125 -11.83 7.20 -4.44
CA LYS A 125 -11.52 8.63 -4.65
C LYS A 125 -10.26 9.11 -3.92
N ILE A 126 -9.86 8.44 -2.83
CA ILE A 126 -8.65 8.79 -2.06
C ILE A 126 -7.42 8.00 -2.51
N LEU A 127 -7.58 6.96 -3.34
CA LEU A 127 -6.47 6.20 -3.91
C LEU A 127 -5.94 6.88 -5.18
N PRO A 128 -4.65 6.73 -5.52
CA PRO A 128 -4.10 7.32 -6.72
C PRO A 128 -4.70 6.74 -8.01
N GLY A 129 -5.03 7.62 -8.95
CA GLY A 129 -5.47 7.26 -10.30
C GLY A 129 -6.99 7.09 -10.43
N PRO A 130 -7.50 7.08 -11.69
CA PRO A 130 -8.91 6.86 -11.96
C PRO A 130 -9.29 5.38 -11.80
N HIS A 131 -10.57 5.13 -11.56
CA HIS A 131 -11.20 3.81 -11.65
C HIS A 131 -12.27 3.85 -12.76
N PHE A 132 -12.24 2.91 -13.70
CA PHE A 132 -13.11 2.89 -14.88
C PHE A 132 -13.44 1.45 -15.30
N GLU A 133 -14.53 1.29 -16.06
CA GLU A 133 -14.95 0.03 -16.68
C GLU A 133 -15.22 0.30 -18.17
N GLU A 134 -14.57 -0.46 -19.04
CA GLU A 134 -14.76 -0.39 -20.50
C GLU A 134 -15.35 -1.69 -21.01
N ARG A 135 -16.26 -1.60 -21.98
CA ARG A 135 -16.91 -2.77 -22.59
C ARG A 135 -16.45 -2.96 -24.02
N GLN A 136 -15.86 -4.12 -24.29
CA GLN A 136 -15.54 -4.54 -25.64
C GLN A 136 -16.71 -5.32 -26.24
N GLN A 137 -17.15 -4.93 -27.44
CA GLN A 137 -18.25 -5.60 -28.12
C GLN A 137 -17.78 -6.96 -28.66
N LEU A 138 -18.58 -8.01 -28.42
CA LEU A 138 -18.36 -9.29 -29.07
C LEU A 138 -18.78 -9.21 -30.55
N PRO A 139 -17.97 -9.73 -31.49
CA PRO A 139 -18.38 -9.88 -32.88
C PRO A 139 -19.72 -10.61 -32.99
N THR A 140 -20.53 -10.26 -34.00
CA THR A 140 -21.90 -10.78 -34.17
C THR A 140 -21.96 -12.31 -34.14
N GLY A 141 -20.95 -13.00 -34.65
CA GLY A 141 -20.85 -14.47 -34.63
C GLY A 141 -20.59 -15.11 -33.26
N LEU A 142 -20.15 -14.33 -32.26
CA LEU A 142 -19.86 -14.78 -30.89
C LEU A 142 -20.90 -14.30 -29.86
N GLN A 143 -21.91 -13.54 -30.31
CA GLN A 143 -23.00 -13.11 -29.44
C GLN A 143 -23.90 -14.32 -29.14
N LYS A 144 -24.13 -14.60 -27.85
CA LYS A 144 -25.08 -15.66 -27.44
C LYS A 144 -26.45 -15.34 -28.05
N LYS A 145 -26.99 -16.24 -28.87
CA LYS A 145 -28.38 -16.16 -29.35
C LYS A 145 -29.29 -16.10 -28.12
N ARG A 146 -30.08 -15.03 -28.00
CA ARG A 146 -31.13 -14.91 -26.98
C ARG A 146 -32.04 -16.14 -27.08
N GLN A 147 -31.99 -17.03 -26.08
CA GLN A 147 -33.04 -18.03 -25.92
C GLN A 147 -34.32 -17.27 -25.60
N HIS A 148 -35.26 -17.25 -26.55
CA HIS A 148 -36.64 -16.88 -26.27
C HIS A 148 -37.26 -18.07 -25.54
N GLY A 149 -37.54 -17.89 -24.25
CA GLY A 149 -38.49 -18.69 -23.49
C GLY A 149 -39.82 -17.95 -23.45
#